data_AF-A0A522MN47-F1
#
_entry.id   AF-A0A522MN47-F1
#
_cell.length_a   1.000
_cell.length_b   1.000
_cell.length_c   1.000
_cell.angle_alpha   90.00
_cell.angle_beta   90.00
_cell.angle_gamma   90.00
#
_symmetry.space_group_name_H-M   'P 1'
#
loop_
_entity.id
_entity.type
_entity.pdbx_description
1 polymer ?
#
loop_
_entity_poly.entity_id
_entity_poly.type
_entity_poly.pdbx_seq_one_letter_code
_entity_poly.pdbx_strand_id
1 'polypeptide(L)'
;MASLPDMSAVRANLAFTCVHEADHLPSLDADADRLFQYGRYLQKQDGEKNFNDIARYYRIAAAYGHYKANQNLQLLVSQGFADSPDAPKETIDLAAQLVNQGVPGGYYDIGHYLELGYGLKQDPEMALRYMRKAADLGSPDAQYYVGQKLAPIDNAPAIARQMWQCAADQGHGKAANTLGIDFQADKHYPDAIIAFQKAVAAGEVQGALSLEAAFSGVSEGDRLSYTGVGKDAERSRRYRLIRQFINDNDGRNPKVPDIDRIVPLPPAKLPPWDGTFQWEKDQAAAVPPQKPSDDLINRLSQEKHLDPATGLPLAKPDHVSQTEIAPPAATRLPIGTIAQTGESCPERGVWRATLSKGMVADAEYQFPKGVELPSLTVYRPRAFAWLDDRLGVRKQTVAVEWRLVSYINEA
;
A
#
# COMPACT_ATOMS: atom_id res chain seq x y z
N MET A 1 2.95 -43.48 34.14
CA MET A 1 3.13 -42.65 32.93
C MET A 1 2.22 -41.44 33.09
N ALA A 2 2.78 -40.23 33.19
CA ALA A 2 1.96 -39.02 33.26
C ALA A 2 1.28 -38.81 31.90
N SER A 3 -0.05 -38.69 31.90
CA SER A 3 -0.84 -38.31 30.73
C SER A 3 -0.35 -36.95 30.23
N LEU A 4 0.06 -36.88 28.97
CA LEU A 4 0.38 -35.60 28.32
C LEU A 4 -0.87 -34.70 28.35
N PRO A 5 -0.68 -33.37 28.46
CA PRO A 5 -1.80 -32.42 28.48
C PRO A 5 -2.60 -32.48 27.17
N ASP A 6 -3.92 -32.30 27.28
CA ASP A 6 -4.82 -32.25 26.14
C ASP A 6 -4.49 -31.04 25.24
N MET A 7 -4.03 -31.32 24.03
CA MET A 7 -3.60 -30.32 23.05
C MET A 7 -4.77 -29.73 22.25
N SER A 8 -6.02 -30.13 22.53
CA SER A 8 -7.22 -29.64 21.83
C SER A 8 -7.37 -28.12 21.91
N ALA A 9 -7.14 -27.52 23.08
CA ALA A 9 -7.22 -26.07 23.30
C ALA A 9 -6.12 -25.28 22.56
N VAL A 10 -4.92 -25.85 22.46
CA VAL A 10 -3.81 -25.24 21.68
C VAL A 10 -4.15 -25.24 20.19
N ARG A 11 -4.75 -26.33 19.69
CA ARG A 11 -5.22 -26.43 18.29
C ARG A 11 -6.36 -25.46 17.99
N ALA A 12 -7.27 -25.23 18.94
CA ALA A 12 -8.35 -24.25 18.78
C ALA A 12 -7.81 -22.82 18.62
N ASN A 13 -6.77 -22.44 19.38
CA ASN A 13 -6.12 -21.14 19.26
C ASN A 13 -5.30 -20.96 17.97
N LEU A 14 -5.01 -22.05 17.26
CA LEU A 14 -4.30 -22.05 15.98
C LEU A 14 -5.25 -22.15 14.78
N ALA A 15 -6.54 -22.38 15.00
CA ALA A 15 -7.52 -22.45 13.93
C ALA A 15 -7.73 -21.08 13.27
N PHE A 16 -7.92 -21.07 11.96
CA PHE A 16 -8.37 -19.89 11.23
C PHE A 16 -9.88 -19.95 11.05
N THR A 17 -10.56 -18.84 11.29
CA THR A 17 -11.97 -18.66 10.97
C THR A 17 -12.06 -17.58 9.90
N CYS A 18 -12.72 -17.89 8.78
CA CYS A 18 -12.94 -16.90 7.73
C CYS A 18 -13.86 -15.79 8.25
N VAL A 19 -13.37 -14.56 8.18
CA VAL A 19 -14.08 -13.32 8.51
C VAL A 19 -13.93 -12.40 7.31
N HIS A 20 -14.98 -11.66 6.96
CA HIS A 20 -14.91 -10.68 5.89
C HIS A 20 -14.64 -9.29 6.45
N GLU A 21 -13.76 -8.54 5.80
CA GLU A 21 -13.42 -7.17 6.19
C GLU A 21 -14.67 -6.29 6.27
N ALA A 22 -15.60 -6.46 5.33
CA ALA A 22 -16.87 -5.72 5.27
C ALA A 22 -17.70 -5.81 6.56
N ASP A 23 -17.56 -6.88 7.36
CA ASP A 23 -18.27 -7.06 8.61
C ASP A 23 -17.74 -6.14 9.74
N HIS A 24 -16.56 -5.55 9.54
CA HIS A 24 -15.85 -4.72 10.52
C HIS A 24 -15.66 -3.27 10.08
N LEU A 25 -16.18 -2.89 8.91
CA LEU A 25 -16.03 -1.53 8.39
C LEU A 25 -17.05 -0.58 9.02
N PRO A 26 -16.63 0.58 9.54
CA PRO A 26 -17.55 1.59 10.05
C PRO A 26 -18.35 2.24 8.92
N SER A 27 -19.55 2.73 9.25
CA SER A 27 -20.33 3.55 8.32
C SER A 27 -19.60 4.84 7.97
N LEU A 28 -19.65 5.25 6.71
CA LEU A 28 -19.00 6.46 6.22
C LEU A 28 -19.93 7.69 6.37
N ASP A 29 -19.38 8.78 6.88
CA ASP A 29 -20.05 10.08 6.87
C ASP A 29 -20.28 10.56 5.42
N ALA A 30 -21.49 11.03 5.12
CA ALA A 30 -21.89 11.37 3.76
C ALA A 30 -21.14 12.59 3.18
N ASP A 31 -20.83 13.60 4.01
CA ASP A 31 -20.08 14.76 3.57
C ASP A 31 -18.59 14.43 3.40
N ALA A 32 -18.03 13.61 4.28
CA ALA A 32 -16.68 13.06 4.12
C ALA A 32 -16.56 12.18 2.86
N ASP A 33 -17.57 11.34 2.57
CA ASP A 33 -17.59 10.52 1.35
C ASP A 33 -17.68 11.39 0.09
N ARG A 34 -18.41 12.52 0.11
CA ARG A 34 -18.40 13.49 -0.99
C ARG A 34 -17.00 14.06 -1.26
N LEU A 35 -16.25 14.43 -0.20
CA LEU A 35 -14.87 14.87 -0.34
C LEU A 35 -13.98 13.75 -0.92
N PHE A 36 -14.11 12.52 -0.41
CA PHE A 36 -13.37 11.37 -0.91
C PHE A 36 -13.66 11.08 -2.38
N GLN A 37 -14.93 11.04 -2.78
CA GLN A 37 -15.35 10.79 -4.16
C GLN A 37 -14.79 11.85 -5.11
N TYR A 38 -14.81 13.12 -4.71
CA TYR A 38 -14.23 14.20 -5.51
C TYR A 38 -12.69 14.10 -5.61
N GLY A 39 -12.00 13.80 -4.50
CA GLY A 39 -10.56 13.52 -4.51
C GLY A 39 -10.19 12.35 -5.43
N ARG A 40 -10.98 11.26 -5.40
CA ARG A 40 -10.83 10.11 -6.32
C ARG A 40 -11.05 10.49 -7.77
N TYR A 41 -12.06 11.32 -8.03
CA TYR A 41 -12.33 11.81 -9.38
C TYR A 41 -11.15 12.59 -9.95
N LEU A 42 -10.58 13.52 -9.17
CA LEU A 42 -9.38 14.28 -9.55
C LEU A 42 -8.19 13.35 -9.81
N GLN A 43 -7.96 12.36 -8.95
CA GLN A 43 -6.86 11.40 -9.09
C GLN A 43 -6.98 10.51 -10.34
N LYS A 44 -8.21 10.25 -10.81
CA LYS A 44 -8.51 9.44 -12.00
C LYS A 44 -8.43 10.21 -13.32
N GLN A 45 -8.39 11.54 -13.29
CA GLN A 45 -8.25 12.35 -14.50
C GLN A 45 -6.89 12.10 -15.16
N ASP A 46 -6.88 12.24 -16.48
CA ASP A 46 -5.65 12.21 -17.28
C ASP A 46 -4.91 13.55 -17.14
N GLY A 47 -3.58 13.52 -17.33
CA GLY A 47 -2.72 14.69 -17.25
C GLY A 47 -2.01 14.89 -15.90
N GLU A 48 -1.37 16.04 -15.76
CA GLU A 48 -0.64 16.42 -14.54
C GLU A 48 -1.59 16.59 -13.36
N LYS A 49 -1.22 16.01 -12.21
CA LYS A 49 -2.06 15.96 -11.01
C LYS A 49 -1.50 16.88 -9.94
N ASN A 50 -2.37 17.69 -9.35
CA ASN A 50 -2.06 18.37 -8.09
C ASN A 50 -2.38 17.44 -6.91
N PHE A 51 -1.40 16.65 -6.50
CA PHE A 51 -1.55 15.71 -5.40
C PHE A 51 -1.78 16.38 -4.04
N ASN A 52 -1.34 17.63 -3.85
CA ASN A 52 -1.64 18.40 -2.65
C ASN A 52 -3.12 18.77 -2.56
N ASP A 53 -3.74 19.17 -3.67
CA ASP A 53 -5.19 19.42 -3.71
C ASP A 53 -5.99 18.14 -3.47
N ILE A 54 -5.56 17.00 -4.04
CA ILE A 54 -6.18 15.68 -3.77
C ILE A 54 -6.03 15.30 -2.30
N ALA A 55 -4.83 15.43 -1.73
CA ALA A 55 -4.53 15.10 -0.35
C ALA A 55 -5.32 15.95 0.64
N ARG A 56 -5.60 17.21 0.33
CA ARG A 56 -6.49 18.08 1.12
C ARG A 56 -7.86 17.43 1.33
N TYR A 57 -8.51 16.96 0.27
CA TYR A 57 -9.81 16.29 0.39
C TYR A 57 -9.70 15.00 1.21
N TYR A 58 -8.64 14.22 1.00
CA TYR A 58 -8.46 12.99 1.76
C TYR A 58 -8.15 13.22 3.25
N ARG A 59 -7.37 14.25 3.59
CA ARG A 59 -7.08 14.63 4.99
C ARG A 59 -8.35 15.00 5.74
N ILE A 60 -9.16 15.86 5.14
CA ILE A 60 -10.41 16.29 5.75
C ILE A 60 -11.36 15.09 5.88
N ALA A 61 -11.54 14.28 4.84
CA ALA A 61 -12.38 13.08 4.91
C ALA A 61 -11.88 12.07 5.96
N ALA A 62 -10.56 11.83 6.02
CA ALA A 62 -9.94 10.93 7.00
C ALA A 62 -10.19 11.40 8.44
N ALA A 63 -10.19 12.71 8.71
CA ALA A 63 -10.51 13.26 10.04
C ALA A 63 -11.95 12.97 10.51
N TYR A 64 -12.86 12.62 9.58
CA TYR A 64 -14.21 12.12 9.85
C TYR A 64 -14.32 10.59 9.83
N GLY A 65 -13.19 9.87 9.88
CA GLY A 65 -13.15 8.40 9.92
C GLY A 65 -13.37 7.74 8.55
N HIS A 66 -13.18 8.47 7.45
CA HIS A 66 -13.32 7.91 6.12
C HIS A 66 -12.15 6.98 5.77
N TYR A 67 -12.27 5.69 6.07
CA TYR A 67 -11.15 4.74 5.99
C TYR A 67 -10.52 4.63 4.59
N LYS A 68 -11.32 4.71 3.50
CA LYS A 68 -10.77 4.69 2.13
C LYS A 68 -9.97 5.96 1.79
N ALA A 69 -10.34 7.09 2.38
CA ALA A 69 -9.64 8.36 2.17
C ALA A 69 -8.32 8.34 2.92
N ASN A 70 -8.36 7.83 4.16
CA ASN A 70 -7.19 7.60 4.99
C ASN A 70 -6.17 6.69 4.27
N GLN A 71 -6.56 5.50 3.81
CA GLN A 71 -5.63 4.60 3.09
C GLN A 71 -5.04 5.25 1.81
N ASN A 72 -5.85 5.97 1.04
CA ASN A 72 -5.33 6.66 -0.14
C ASN A 72 -4.39 7.81 0.23
N LEU A 73 -4.65 8.52 1.33
CA LEU A 73 -3.78 9.57 1.83
C LEU A 73 -2.45 8.99 2.31
N GLN A 74 -2.47 7.90 3.06
CA GLN A 74 -1.26 7.18 3.47
C GLN A 74 -0.38 6.89 2.25
N LEU A 75 -0.95 6.37 1.16
CA LEU A 75 -0.21 6.13 -0.09
C LEU A 75 0.41 7.41 -0.67
N LEU A 76 -0.38 8.49 -0.78
CA LEU A 76 0.12 9.76 -1.35
C LEU A 76 1.25 10.37 -0.50
N VAL A 77 1.11 10.37 0.82
CA VAL A 77 2.09 10.97 1.74
C VAL A 77 3.35 10.10 1.82
N SER A 78 3.20 8.79 2.01
CA SER A 78 4.34 7.86 2.16
C SER A 78 5.21 7.76 0.91
N GLN A 79 4.63 7.92 -0.27
CA GLN A 79 5.37 7.94 -1.54
C GLN A 79 5.88 9.34 -1.93
N GLY A 80 5.63 10.35 -1.09
CA GLY A 80 6.08 11.73 -1.32
C GLY A 80 5.34 12.46 -2.45
N PHE A 81 4.16 11.98 -2.85
CA PHE A 81 3.32 12.69 -3.82
C PHE A 81 2.61 13.89 -3.19
N ALA A 82 2.26 13.81 -1.91
CA ALA A 82 1.63 14.89 -1.16
C ALA A 82 2.57 15.43 -0.09
N ASP A 83 2.66 16.75 0.01
CA ASP A 83 3.52 17.44 0.97
C ASP A 83 3.01 17.21 2.39
N SER A 84 3.92 16.86 3.28
CA SER A 84 3.68 16.71 4.71
C SER A 84 4.87 17.27 5.50
N PRO A 85 4.64 18.00 6.61
CA PRO A 85 5.73 18.45 7.49
C PRO A 85 6.53 17.29 8.09
N ASP A 86 5.88 16.14 8.29
CA ASP A 86 6.47 14.90 8.79
C ASP A 86 5.70 13.70 8.19
N ALA A 87 6.07 13.32 6.97
CA ALA A 87 5.40 12.27 6.21
C ALA A 87 5.36 10.92 6.94
N PRO A 88 6.46 10.44 7.56
CA PRO A 88 6.42 9.22 8.36
C PRO A 88 5.42 9.32 9.52
N LYS A 89 5.43 10.42 10.28
CA LYS A 89 4.51 10.60 11.39
C LYS A 89 3.05 10.66 10.93
N GLU A 90 2.74 11.46 9.91
CA GLU A 90 1.36 11.59 9.39
C GLU A 90 0.83 10.22 8.93
N THR A 91 1.65 9.46 8.21
CA THR A 91 1.28 8.12 7.72
C THR A 91 0.98 7.16 8.87
N ILE A 92 1.82 7.14 9.91
CA ILE A 92 1.61 6.27 11.08
C ILE A 92 0.40 6.72 11.90
N ASP A 93 0.17 8.03 12.07
CA ASP A 93 -0.99 8.55 12.78
C ASP A 93 -2.30 8.17 12.04
N LEU A 94 -2.29 8.20 10.70
CA LEU A 94 -3.40 7.74 9.87
C LEU A 94 -3.67 6.24 10.01
N ALA A 95 -2.63 5.40 9.95
CA ALA A 95 -2.79 3.96 10.15
C ALA A 95 -3.27 3.62 11.58
N ALA A 96 -2.76 4.32 12.59
CA ALA A 96 -3.22 4.19 13.98
C ALA A 96 -4.69 4.62 14.14
N GLN A 97 -5.14 5.63 13.41
CA GLN A 97 -6.54 6.02 13.38
C GLN A 97 -7.45 4.88 12.89
N LEU A 98 -7.05 4.15 11.85
CA LEU A 98 -7.78 2.98 11.34
C LEU A 98 -7.82 1.85 12.37
N VAL A 99 -6.69 1.56 13.03
CA VAL A 99 -6.62 0.58 14.13
C VAL A 99 -7.58 0.94 15.26
N ASN A 100 -7.62 2.21 15.66
CA ASN A 100 -8.52 2.70 16.71
C ASN A 100 -10.01 2.61 16.33
N GLN A 101 -10.32 2.65 15.03
CA GLN A 101 -11.68 2.48 14.50
C GLN A 101 -12.04 1.00 14.28
N GLY A 102 -11.13 0.07 14.56
CA GLY A 102 -11.34 -1.36 14.33
C GLY A 102 -11.29 -1.77 12.86
N VAL A 103 -10.81 -0.90 11.97
CA VAL A 103 -10.70 -1.18 10.53
C VAL A 103 -9.57 -2.20 10.30
N PRO A 104 -9.86 -3.38 9.70
CA PRO A 104 -8.86 -4.45 9.54
C PRO A 104 -7.62 -4.00 8.75
N GLY A 105 -7.82 -3.23 7.66
CA GLY A 105 -6.74 -2.64 6.87
C GLY A 105 -5.74 -1.78 7.68
N GLY A 106 -6.16 -1.12 8.77
CA GLY A 106 -5.24 -0.35 9.61
C GLY A 106 -4.18 -1.21 10.31
N TYR A 107 -4.55 -2.41 10.74
CA TYR A 107 -3.60 -3.36 11.32
C TYR A 107 -2.62 -3.87 10.26
N TYR A 108 -3.10 -4.10 9.03
CA TYR A 108 -2.25 -4.47 7.90
C TYR A 108 -1.24 -3.35 7.58
N ASP A 109 -1.70 -2.09 7.53
CA ASP A 109 -0.86 -0.92 7.27
C ASP A 109 0.25 -0.78 8.32
N ILE A 110 -0.07 -0.83 9.61
CA ILE A 110 0.94 -0.80 10.69
C ILE A 110 1.92 -1.96 10.59
N GLY A 111 1.42 -3.17 10.30
CA GLY A 111 2.26 -4.33 10.05
C GLY A 111 3.27 -4.06 8.94
N HIS A 112 2.81 -3.54 7.81
CA HIS A 112 3.66 -3.21 6.67
C HIS A 112 4.71 -2.15 7.01
N TYR A 113 4.36 -1.09 7.74
CA TYR A 113 5.32 -0.07 8.16
C TYR A 113 6.37 -0.58 9.16
N LEU A 114 6.01 -1.52 10.03
CA LEU A 114 6.96 -2.23 10.90
C LEU A 114 7.93 -3.13 10.11
N GLU A 115 7.49 -3.75 9.01
CA GLU A 115 8.39 -4.52 8.15
C GLU A 115 9.40 -3.63 7.42
N LEU A 116 8.95 -2.45 6.96
CA LEU A 116 9.79 -1.51 6.22
C LEU A 116 10.66 -0.62 7.13
N GLY A 117 10.26 -0.43 8.39
CA GLY A 117 10.87 0.57 9.27
C GLY A 117 10.50 2.01 8.89
N TYR A 118 9.32 2.23 8.29
CA TYR A 118 8.86 3.55 7.87
C TYR A 118 8.08 4.23 8.99
N GLY A 119 8.61 5.28 9.60
CA GLY A 119 7.99 5.97 10.75
C GLY A 119 7.95 5.18 12.06
N LEU A 120 8.17 3.87 11.99
CA LEU A 120 8.32 2.96 13.12
C LEU A 120 9.70 2.28 13.05
N LYS A 121 10.23 1.86 14.19
CA LYS A 121 11.42 1.02 14.21
C LYS A 121 11.09 -0.33 13.55
N GLN A 122 11.94 -0.77 12.62
CA GLN A 122 11.76 -2.06 11.95
C GLN A 122 11.68 -3.20 12.96
N ASP A 123 10.61 -3.99 12.90
CA ASP A 123 10.35 -5.13 13.76
C ASP A 123 9.49 -6.18 13.01
N PRO A 124 10.13 -7.14 12.32
CA PRO A 124 9.43 -8.15 11.55
C PRO A 124 8.56 -9.08 12.39
N GLU A 125 8.90 -9.32 13.66
CA GLU A 125 8.09 -10.17 14.54
C GLU A 125 6.81 -9.47 14.98
N MET A 126 6.91 -8.18 15.34
CA MET A 126 5.75 -7.37 15.64
C MET A 126 4.87 -7.20 14.40
N ALA A 127 5.47 -6.96 13.23
CA ALA A 127 4.75 -6.89 11.97
C ALA A 127 3.90 -8.14 11.72
N LEU A 128 4.46 -9.35 11.91
CA LEU A 128 3.71 -10.60 11.76
C LEU A 128 2.52 -10.70 12.72
N ARG A 129 2.62 -10.17 13.95
CA ARG A 129 1.50 -10.12 14.90
C ARG A 129 0.39 -9.18 14.41
N TYR A 130 0.75 -8.02 13.88
CA TYR A 130 -0.21 -7.08 13.28
C TYR A 130 -0.88 -7.66 12.03
N MET A 131 -0.09 -8.28 11.14
CA MET A 131 -0.61 -8.99 9.96
C MET A 131 -1.57 -10.10 10.36
N ARG A 132 -1.24 -10.90 11.38
CA ARG A 132 -2.14 -11.94 11.87
C ARG A 132 -3.43 -11.36 12.43
N LYS A 133 -3.34 -10.30 13.23
CA LYS A 133 -4.52 -9.61 13.77
C LYS A 133 -5.42 -9.05 12.66
N ALA A 134 -4.83 -8.46 11.62
CA ALA A 134 -5.57 -7.97 10.45
C ALA A 134 -6.29 -9.12 9.72
N ALA A 135 -5.63 -10.27 9.54
CA ALA A 135 -6.21 -11.45 8.91
C ALA A 135 -7.38 -12.03 9.71
N ASP A 136 -7.25 -12.12 11.04
CA ASP A 136 -8.30 -12.58 11.95
C ASP A 136 -9.50 -11.61 12.00
N LEU A 137 -9.29 -10.32 11.70
CA LEU A 137 -10.34 -9.30 11.54
C LEU A 137 -10.92 -9.22 10.12
N GLY A 138 -10.40 -10.02 9.19
CA GLY A 138 -10.99 -10.18 7.86
C GLY A 138 -10.28 -9.45 6.72
N SER A 139 -9.19 -8.71 6.97
CA SER A 139 -8.46 -8.00 5.90
C SER A 139 -8.00 -8.99 4.82
N PRO A 140 -8.45 -8.83 3.55
CA PRO A 140 -8.11 -9.78 2.48
C PRO A 140 -6.61 -9.76 2.15
N ASP A 141 -5.96 -8.60 2.18
CA ASP A 141 -4.52 -8.46 1.98
C ASP A 141 -3.74 -9.21 3.07
N ALA A 142 -4.18 -9.08 4.33
CA ALA A 142 -3.55 -9.76 5.45
C ALA A 142 -3.80 -11.29 5.44
N GLN A 143 -5.00 -11.73 5.10
CA GLN A 143 -5.31 -13.15 4.92
C GLN A 143 -4.43 -13.77 3.84
N TYR A 144 -4.26 -13.07 2.71
CA TYR A 144 -3.33 -13.48 1.67
C TYR A 144 -1.89 -13.54 2.18
N TYR A 145 -1.40 -12.47 2.80
CA TYR A 145 -0.04 -12.36 3.32
C TYR A 145 0.29 -13.46 4.32
N VAL A 146 -0.56 -13.67 5.33
CA VAL A 146 -0.36 -14.71 6.35
C VAL A 146 -0.47 -16.09 5.72
N GLY A 147 -1.40 -16.29 4.79
CA GLY A 147 -1.50 -17.52 4.01
C GLY A 147 -0.20 -17.85 3.29
N GLN A 148 0.47 -16.86 2.67
CA GLN A 148 1.78 -17.08 2.04
C GLN A 148 2.86 -17.53 3.02
N LYS A 149 2.86 -17.03 4.27
CA LYS A 149 3.81 -17.48 5.31
C LYS A 149 3.53 -18.90 5.79
N LEU A 150 2.26 -19.33 5.78
CA LEU A 150 1.84 -20.65 6.22
C LEU A 150 1.89 -21.72 5.11
N ALA A 151 2.01 -21.31 3.86
CA ALA A 151 2.03 -22.19 2.68
C ALA A 151 3.14 -23.25 2.62
N PRO A 152 4.36 -23.02 3.12
CA PRO A 152 5.39 -24.07 3.15
C PRO A 152 4.89 -25.36 3.81
N ILE A 153 5.30 -26.50 3.26
CA ILE A 153 4.78 -27.83 3.63
C ILE A 153 5.00 -28.18 5.10
N ASP A 154 6.05 -27.63 5.70
CA ASP A 154 6.47 -27.78 7.09
C ASP A 154 5.78 -26.81 8.06
N ASN A 155 4.97 -25.87 7.56
CA ASN A 155 4.20 -24.92 8.37
C ASN A 155 2.74 -25.37 8.52
N ALA A 156 1.81 -24.76 7.78
CA ALA A 156 0.37 -25.04 7.88
C ALA A 156 -0.35 -24.82 6.53
N PRO A 157 -0.01 -25.60 5.48
CA PRO A 157 -0.54 -25.39 4.12
C PRO A 157 -2.06 -25.50 4.04
N ALA A 158 -2.69 -26.34 4.87
CA ALA A 158 -4.15 -26.43 4.94
C ALA A 158 -4.80 -25.14 5.45
N ILE A 159 -4.17 -24.44 6.41
CA ILE A 159 -4.65 -23.14 6.91
C ILE A 159 -4.37 -22.05 5.88
N ALA A 160 -3.22 -22.10 5.21
CA ALA A 160 -2.91 -21.17 4.10
C ALA A 160 -3.99 -21.19 3.03
N ARG A 161 -4.41 -22.39 2.59
CA ARG A 161 -5.51 -22.57 1.62
C ARG A 161 -6.82 -21.95 2.10
N GLN A 162 -7.18 -22.14 3.38
CA GLN A 162 -8.39 -21.53 3.94
C GLN A 162 -8.32 -20.01 3.94
N MET A 163 -7.16 -19.42 4.28
CA MET A 163 -6.97 -17.98 4.25
C MET A 163 -7.03 -17.42 2.82
N TRP A 164 -6.40 -18.09 1.85
CA TRP A 164 -6.49 -17.70 0.45
C TRP A 164 -7.90 -17.80 -0.10
N GLN A 165 -8.64 -18.85 0.28
CA GLN A 165 -10.06 -19.00 -0.08
C GLN A 165 -10.88 -17.83 0.47
N CYS A 166 -10.73 -17.49 1.75
CA CYS A 166 -11.43 -16.38 2.37
C CYS A 166 -11.10 -15.03 1.69
N ALA A 167 -9.83 -14.75 1.41
CA ALA A 167 -9.44 -13.54 0.70
C ALA A 167 -9.98 -13.50 -0.74
N ALA A 168 -9.94 -14.64 -1.45
CA ALA A 168 -10.47 -14.77 -2.81
C ALA A 168 -11.98 -14.53 -2.87
N ASP A 169 -12.73 -15.00 -1.86
CA ASP A 169 -14.18 -14.79 -1.75
C ASP A 169 -14.55 -13.32 -1.50
N GLN A 170 -13.62 -12.54 -0.95
CA GLN A 170 -13.72 -11.09 -0.82
C GLN A 170 -13.25 -10.32 -2.08
N GLY A 171 -12.87 -11.02 -3.15
CA GLY A 171 -12.43 -10.42 -4.40
C GLY A 171 -10.93 -10.09 -4.46
N HIS A 172 -10.09 -10.69 -3.61
CA HIS A 172 -8.64 -10.51 -3.67
C HIS A 172 -8.01 -11.36 -4.79
N GLY A 173 -7.66 -10.70 -5.90
CA GLY A 173 -7.23 -11.34 -7.15
C GLY A 173 -5.99 -12.24 -7.02
N LYS A 174 -4.94 -11.75 -6.35
CA LYS A 174 -3.72 -12.55 -6.12
C LYS A 174 -3.98 -13.81 -5.30
N ALA A 175 -4.86 -13.72 -4.30
CA ALA A 175 -5.23 -14.88 -3.48
C ALA A 175 -6.01 -15.91 -4.29
N ALA A 176 -6.97 -15.46 -5.11
CA ALA A 176 -7.72 -16.33 -6.01
C ALA A 176 -6.80 -17.03 -7.03
N ASN A 177 -5.80 -16.33 -7.57
CA ASN A 177 -4.83 -16.93 -8.48
C ASN A 177 -3.90 -17.93 -7.79
N THR A 178 -3.38 -17.59 -6.60
CA THR A 178 -2.58 -18.52 -5.79
C THR A 178 -3.37 -19.78 -5.43
N LEU A 179 -4.65 -19.61 -5.05
CA LEU A 179 -5.55 -20.72 -4.77
C LEU A 179 -5.78 -21.60 -6.00
N GLY A 180 -5.90 -21.01 -7.19
CA GLY A 180 -6.00 -21.75 -8.46
C GLY A 180 -4.76 -22.60 -8.73
N ILE A 181 -3.56 -22.04 -8.54
CA ILE A 181 -2.28 -22.76 -8.70
C ILE A 181 -2.16 -23.90 -7.67
N ASP A 182 -2.54 -23.64 -6.42
CA ASP A 182 -2.49 -24.61 -5.33
C ASP A 182 -3.45 -25.79 -5.60
N PHE A 183 -4.69 -25.54 -5.99
CA PHE A 183 -5.62 -26.60 -6.40
C PHE A 183 -5.13 -27.37 -7.64
N GLN A 184 -4.52 -26.68 -8.60
CA GLN A 184 -3.96 -27.32 -9.78
C GLN A 184 -2.80 -28.26 -9.42
N ALA A 185 -1.91 -27.86 -8.52
CA ALA A 185 -0.81 -28.67 -8.02
C ALA A 185 -1.32 -29.93 -7.30
N ASP A 186 -2.40 -29.80 -6.52
CA ASP A 186 -3.11 -30.90 -5.85
C ASP A 186 -4.03 -31.71 -6.79
N LYS A 187 -4.08 -31.35 -8.07
CA LYS A 187 -4.94 -31.97 -9.10
C LYS A 187 -6.45 -31.84 -8.85
N HIS A 188 -6.85 -30.87 -8.02
CA HIS A 188 -8.24 -30.46 -7.83
C HIS A 188 -8.64 -29.48 -8.94
N TYR A 189 -8.66 -29.99 -10.17
CA TYR A 189 -8.82 -29.17 -11.36
C TYR A 189 -10.12 -28.36 -11.46
N PRO A 190 -11.30 -28.87 -11.05
CA PRO A 190 -12.52 -28.07 -11.04
C PRO A 190 -12.43 -26.86 -10.10
N ASP A 191 -11.83 -27.03 -8.92
CA ASP A 191 -11.64 -25.95 -7.97
C ASP A 191 -10.61 -24.93 -8.48
N ALA A 192 -9.56 -25.40 -9.18
CA ALA A 192 -8.55 -24.55 -9.80
C ALA A 192 -9.17 -23.59 -10.82
N ILE A 193 -10.01 -24.07 -11.75
CA ILE A 193 -10.65 -23.20 -12.75
C ILE A 193 -11.64 -22.22 -12.12
N ILE A 194 -12.33 -22.60 -11.04
CA ILE A 194 -13.21 -21.70 -10.29
C ILE A 194 -12.40 -20.60 -9.61
N ALA A 195 -11.27 -20.94 -8.98
CA ALA A 195 -10.40 -19.96 -8.33
C ALA A 195 -9.76 -19.01 -9.36
N PHE A 196 -9.31 -19.52 -10.51
CA PHE A 196 -8.83 -18.66 -11.60
C PHE A 196 -9.95 -17.75 -12.14
N GLN A 197 -11.20 -18.21 -12.21
CA GLN A 197 -12.33 -17.38 -12.63
C GLN A 197 -12.57 -16.22 -11.64
N LYS A 198 -12.46 -16.49 -10.34
CA LYS A 198 -12.52 -15.45 -9.29
C LYS A 198 -11.37 -14.45 -9.44
N ALA A 199 -10.16 -14.92 -9.76
CA ALA A 199 -9.01 -14.06 -10.07
C ALA A 199 -9.32 -13.13 -11.25
N VAL A 200 -9.89 -13.65 -12.34
CA VAL A 200 -10.32 -12.83 -13.49
C VAL A 200 -11.37 -11.80 -13.09
N ALA A 201 -12.40 -12.19 -12.33
CA ALA A 201 -13.43 -11.28 -11.84
C ALA A 201 -12.84 -10.12 -11.04
N ALA A 202 -11.83 -10.43 -10.21
CA ALA A 202 -11.06 -9.48 -9.44
C ALA A 202 -10.04 -8.66 -10.26
N GLY A 203 -9.94 -8.85 -11.57
CA GLY A 203 -9.01 -8.12 -12.43
C GLY A 203 -7.56 -8.62 -12.36
N GLU A 204 -7.31 -9.83 -11.89
CA GLU A 204 -5.97 -10.42 -11.86
C GLU A 204 -5.64 -11.04 -13.23
N VAL A 205 -4.68 -10.43 -13.93
CA VAL A 205 -4.21 -10.81 -15.27
C VAL A 205 -3.82 -12.29 -15.34
N GLN A 206 -3.24 -12.82 -14.26
CA GLN A 206 -2.66 -14.15 -14.22
C GLN A 206 -3.74 -15.23 -14.21
N GLY A 207 -4.89 -14.95 -13.59
CA GLY A 207 -6.07 -15.83 -13.70
C GLY A 207 -6.56 -15.96 -15.14
N ALA A 208 -6.57 -14.86 -15.89
CA ALA A 208 -6.99 -14.86 -17.30
C ALA A 208 -5.98 -15.62 -18.17
N LEU A 209 -4.68 -15.48 -17.89
CA LEU A 209 -3.64 -16.23 -18.58
C LEU A 209 -3.75 -17.74 -18.31
N SER A 210 -3.96 -18.14 -17.05
CA SER A 210 -4.14 -19.54 -16.67
C SER A 210 -5.35 -20.16 -17.37
N LEU A 211 -6.46 -19.44 -17.47
CA LEU A 211 -7.66 -19.93 -18.16
C LEU A 211 -7.54 -19.89 -19.69
N GLU A 212 -6.84 -18.90 -20.26
CA GLU A 212 -6.48 -18.88 -21.68
C GLU A 212 -5.70 -20.16 -22.05
N ALA A 213 -4.69 -20.50 -21.25
CA ALA A 213 -3.88 -21.70 -21.43
C ALA A 213 -4.69 -22.98 -21.22
N ALA A 214 -5.48 -23.07 -20.14
CA ALA A 214 -6.35 -24.20 -19.82
C ALA A 214 -7.21 -24.63 -21.03
N PHE A 215 -7.89 -23.67 -21.67
CA PHE A 215 -8.78 -23.95 -22.79
C PHE A 215 -8.08 -24.05 -24.15
N SER A 216 -6.77 -23.78 -24.24
CA SER A 216 -6.00 -23.93 -25.48
C SER A 216 -5.83 -25.39 -25.92
N GLY A 217 -6.08 -26.34 -25.02
CA GLY A 217 -5.95 -27.79 -25.25
C GLY A 217 -4.64 -28.38 -24.76
N VAL A 218 -4.13 -27.90 -23.62
CA VAL A 218 -2.93 -28.44 -22.94
C VAL A 218 -3.16 -29.92 -22.62
N SER A 219 -2.22 -30.77 -23.03
CA SER A 219 -2.27 -32.22 -22.77
C SER A 219 -1.86 -32.54 -21.33
N GLU A 220 -2.35 -33.64 -20.76
CA GLU A 220 -2.02 -34.13 -19.41
C GLU A 220 -0.50 -34.31 -19.16
N GLY A 221 0.29 -34.49 -20.23
CA GLY A 221 1.76 -34.55 -20.16
C GLY A 221 2.43 -33.22 -19.74
N ASP A 222 1.73 -32.10 -19.94
CA ASP A 222 2.15 -30.77 -19.49
C ASP A 222 1.48 -30.45 -18.13
N ARG A 223 1.98 -31.15 -17.10
CA ARG A 223 1.40 -31.17 -15.74
C ARG A 223 1.27 -29.79 -15.10
N LEU A 224 2.07 -28.81 -15.52
CA LEU A 224 2.09 -27.47 -14.93
C LEU A 224 0.90 -26.62 -15.39
N SER A 225 0.35 -26.87 -16.57
CA SER A 225 -0.73 -26.07 -17.16
C SER A 225 -2.05 -26.85 -17.34
N TYR A 226 -2.05 -28.15 -17.07
CA TYR A 226 -3.23 -28.99 -17.17
C TYR A 226 -4.24 -28.70 -16.05
N THR A 227 -5.50 -28.50 -16.42
CA THR A 227 -6.61 -28.12 -15.52
C THR A 227 -7.87 -28.96 -15.80
N GLY A 228 -7.73 -30.16 -16.36
CA GLY A 228 -8.85 -31.10 -16.53
C GLY A 228 -9.92 -30.70 -17.55
N VAL A 229 -9.85 -29.50 -18.14
CA VAL A 229 -10.81 -29.04 -19.15
C VAL A 229 -10.39 -29.44 -20.56
N GLY A 230 -11.38 -29.68 -21.42
CA GLY A 230 -11.16 -29.93 -22.84
C GLY A 230 -10.81 -28.64 -23.60
N LYS A 231 -10.17 -28.81 -24.77
CA LYS A 231 -9.89 -27.70 -25.69
C LYS A 231 -11.18 -26.97 -26.07
N ASP A 232 -11.19 -25.66 -25.88
CA ASP A 232 -12.26 -24.75 -26.30
C ASP A 232 -11.63 -23.46 -26.83
N ALA A 233 -11.52 -23.38 -28.16
CA ALA A 233 -10.83 -22.28 -28.82
C ALA A 233 -11.52 -20.92 -28.60
N GLU A 234 -12.84 -20.90 -28.45
CA GLU A 234 -13.57 -19.65 -28.22
C GLU A 234 -13.42 -19.18 -26.77
N ARG A 235 -13.43 -20.10 -25.78
CA ARG A 235 -13.11 -19.73 -24.39
C ARG A 235 -11.71 -19.18 -24.27
N SER A 236 -10.72 -19.88 -24.83
CA SER A 236 -9.33 -19.44 -24.85
C SER A 236 -9.22 -18.04 -25.50
N ARG A 237 -9.91 -17.82 -26.63
CA ARG A 237 -9.99 -16.51 -27.30
C ARG A 237 -10.59 -15.42 -26.39
N ARG A 238 -11.69 -15.68 -25.67
CA ARG A 238 -12.33 -14.69 -24.78
C ARG A 238 -11.45 -14.36 -23.58
N TYR A 239 -10.81 -15.35 -22.94
CA TYR A 239 -9.85 -15.08 -21.86
C TYR A 239 -8.65 -14.25 -22.32
N ARG A 240 -8.15 -14.49 -23.53
CA ARG A 240 -7.11 -13.65 -24.12
C ARG A 240 -7.55 -12.19 -24.28
N LEU A 241 -8.78 -11.95 -24.72
CA LEU A 241 -9.34 -10.59 -24.85
C LEU A 241 -9.54 -9.93 -23.48
N ILE A 242 -10.00 -10.69 -22.48
CA ILE A 242 -10.11 -10.22 -21.09
C ILE A 242 -8.73 -9.85 -20.54
N ARG A 243 -7.72 -10.69 -20.76
CA ARG A 243 -6.34 -10.41 -20.33
C ARG A 243 -5.79 -9.13 -20.96
N GLN A 244 -6.05 -8.91 -22.25
CA GLN A 244 -5.70 -7.67 -22.96
C GLN A 244 -6.41 -6.48 -22.32
N PHE A 245 -7.73 -6.58 -22.11
CA PHE A 245 -8.52 -5.54 -21.45
C PHE A 245 -7.98 -5.18 -20.06
N ILE A 246 -7.67 -6.16 -19.22
CA ILE A 246 -7.11 -5.92 -17.87
C ILE A 246 -5.75 -5.22 -17.99
N ASN A 247 -4.85 -5.70 -18.84
CA ASN A 247 -3.52 -5.09 -19.04
C ASN A 247 -3.60 -3.64 -19.55
N ASP A 248 -4.44 -3.40 -20.55
CA ASP A 248 -4.59 -2.07 -21.18
C ASP A 248 -5.16 -1.04 -20.19
N ASN A 249 -5.82 -1.51 -19.14
CA ASN A 249 -6.44 -0.67 -18.11
C ASN A 249 -5.79 -0.79 -16.73
N ASP A 250 -4.67 -1.50 -16.56
CA ASP A 250 -4.07 -1.88 -15.26
C ASP A 250 -3.93 -0.68 -14.29
N GLY A 251 -3.48 0.48 -14.80
CA GLY A 251 -3.36 1.72 -14.03
C GLY A 251 -4.67 2.31 -13.48
N ARG A 252 -5.82 1.74 -13.85
CA ARG A 252 -7.17 2.12 -13.39
C ARG A 252 -7.84 1.04 -12.55
N ASN A 253 -7.12 -0.04 -12.21
CA ASN A 253 -7.58 -1.19 -11.41
C ASN A 253 -8.89 -1.79 -11.97
N PRO A 254 -8.86 -2.32 -13.21
CA PRO A 254 -10.04 -2.83 -13.87
C PRO A 254 -10.56 -4.08 -13.17
N LYS A 255 -11.87 -4.31 -13.23
CA LYS A 255 -12.54 -5.51 -12.71
C LYS A 255 -13.40 -6.12 -13.81
N VAL A 256 -13.70 -7.41 -13.69
CA VAL A 256 -14.53 -8.14 -14.68
C VAL A 256 -15.70 -8.83 -13.95
N PRO A 257 -16.58 -8.08 -13.27
CA PRO A 257 -17.64 -8.68 -12.45
C PRO A 257 -18.67 -9.46 -13.26
N ASP A 258 -18.75 -9.20 -14.57
CA ASP A 258 -19.60 -9.87 -15.54
C ASP A 258 -18.93 -11.07 -16.21
N ILE A 259 -17.79 -11.57 -15.71
CA ILE A 259 -17.04 -12.65 -16.33
C ILE A 259 -17.90 -13.90 -16.61
N ASP A 260 -18.82 -14.28 -15.73
CA ASP A 260 -19.69 -15.44 -15.95
C ASP A 260 -20.78 -15.18 -17.02
N ARG A 261 -21.04 -13.92 -17.36
CA ARG A 261 -21.88 -13.55 -18.51
C ARG A 261 -21.08 -13.52 -19.81
N ILE A 262 -19.75 -13.46 -19.74
CA ILE A 262 -18.85 -13.44 -20.89
C ILE A 262 -18.32 -14.85 -21.18
N VAL A 263 -17.82 -15.56 -20.18
CA VAL A 263 -17.16 -16.87 -20.27
C VAL A 263 -17.57 -17.77 -19.08
N PRO A 264 -18.84 -18.18 -18.95
CA PRO A 264 -19.28 -19.05 -17.84
C PRO A 264 -18.54 -20.39 -17.90
N LEU A 265 -18.01 -20.91 -16.80
CA LEU A 265 -17.24 -22.17 -16.83
C LEU A 265 -18.08 -23.37 -17.34
N PRO A 266 -17.45 -24.41 -17.93
CA PRO A 266 -18.13 -25.65 -18.30
C PRO A 266 -18.88 -26.26 -17.10
N PRO A 267 -20.02 -26.93 -17.31
CA PRO A 267 -20.57 -27.37 -18.59
C PRO A 267 -21.44 -26.32 -19.32
N ALA A 268 -21.54 -25.09 -18.80
CA ALA A 268 -22.36 -24.05 -19.44
C ALA A 268 -21.88 -23.77 -20.88
N LYS A 269 -22.83 -23.51 -21.78
CA LYS A 269 -22.52 -23.05 -23.14
C LYS A 269 -22.16 -21.57 -23.11
N LEU A 270 -21.28 -21.15 -24.04
CA LEU A 270 -20.95 -19.74 -24.18
C LEU A 270 -22.17 -18.94 -24.65
N PRO A 271 -22.52 -17.84 -23.96
CA PRO A 271 -23.57 -16.94 -24.40
C PRO A 271 -23.06 -16.06 -25.57
N PRO A 272 -23.97 -15.42 -26.32
CA PRO A 272 -23.62 -14.29 -27.18
C PRO A 272 -22.92 -13.21 -26.35
N TRP A 273 -21.87 -12.61 -26.90
CA TRP A 273 -21.13 -11.52 -26.27
C TRP A 273 -20.78 -10.49 -27.33
N ASP A 274 -21.02 -9.21 -27.00
CA ASP A 274 -20.83 -8.06 -27.88
C ASP A 274 -19.37 -7.57 -27.93
N GLY A 275 -18.47 -8.19 -27.16
CA GLY A 275 -17.07 -7.81 -27.08
C GLY A 275 -16.77 -6.69 -26.08
N THR A 276 -17.76 -6.25 -25.30
CA THR A 276 -17.63 -5.15 -24.33
C THR A 276 -17.63 -5.64 -22.89
N PHE A 277 -17.08 -4.85 -21.98
CA PHE A 277 -17.04 -5.15 -20.54
C PHE A 277 -17.97 -4.24 -19.75
N GLN A 278 -18.61 -4.77 -18.69
CA GLN A 278 -19.43 -3.95 -17.79
C GLN A 278 -18.64 -2.77 -17.21
N TRP A 279 -17.37 -2.97 -16.89
CA TRP A 279 -16.49 -1.91 -16.39
C TRP A 279 -16.36 -0.74 -17.37
N GLU A 280 -16.25 -0.99 -18.68
CA GLU A 280 -16.18 0.08 -19.69
C GLU A 280 -17.51 0.85 -19.78
N LYS A 281 -18.63 0.12 -19.72
CA LYS A 281 -19.98 0.71 -19.70
C LYS A 281 -20.18 1.59 -18.48
N ASP A 282 -19.74 1.14 -17.31
CA ASP A 282 -19.83 1.89 -16.06
C ASP A 282 -18.98 3.17 -16.11
N GLN A 283 -17.77 3.07 -16.68
CA GLN A 283 -16.88 4.22 -16.81
C GLN A 283 -17.41 5.25 -17.83
N ALA A 284 -18.02 4.80 -18.92
CA ALA A 284 -18.67 5.68 -19.89
C ALA A 284 -19.95 6.34 -19.35
N ALA A 285 -20.67 5.67 -18.44
CA ALA A 285 -21.87 6.18 -17.80
C ALA A 285 -21.61 7.02 -16.53
N ALA A 286 -20.37 7.05 -16.04
CA ALA A 286 -20.03 7.71 -14.78
C ALA A 286 -20.25 9.23 -14.86
N VAL A 287 -21.13 9.74 -14.00
CA VAL A 287 -21.33 11.19 -13.83
C VAL A 287 -20.26 11.74 -12.90
N PRO A 288 -19.51 12.80 -13.30
CA PRO A 288 -18.53 13.43 -12.41
C PRO A 288 -19.17 13.87 -11.08
N PRO A 289 -18.55 13.58 -9.93
CA PRO A 289 -19.04 14.08 -8.66
C PRO A 289 -18.99 15.61 -8.65
N GLN A 290 -19.99 16.24 -8.03
CA GLN A 290 -20.01 17.69 -7.88
C GLN A 290 -18.84 18.13 -6.99
N LYS A 291 -18.17 19.21 -7.39
CA LYS A 291 -17.12 19.82 -6.58
C LYS A 291 -17.69 20.23 -5.21
N PRO A 292 -17.10 19.78 -4.09
CA PRO A 292 -17.47 20.25 -2.75
C PRO A 292 -17.37 21.77 -2.66
N SER A 293 -18.39 22.42 -2.12
CA SER A 293 -18.43 23.87 -1.93
C SER A 293 -17.41 24.33 -0.87
N ASP A 294 -16.86 25.52 -1.02
CA ASP A 294 -15.90 26.08 -0.05
C ASP A 294 -16.51 26.16 1.37
N ASP A 295 -17.81 26.47 1.49
CA ASP A 295 -18.52 26.45 2.78
C ASP A 295 -18.52 25.07 3.45
N LEU A 296 -18.62 24.00 2.67
CA LEU A 296 -18.59 22.64 3.19
C LEU A 296 -17.19 22.31 3.70
N ILE A 297 -16.17 22.63 2.91
CA ILE A 297 -14.76 22.41 3.27
C ILE A 297 -14.40 23.21 4.52
N ASN A 298 -14.76 24.49 4.57
CA ASN A 298 -14.50 25.36 5.71
C ASN A 298 -15.18 24.85 6.98
N ARG A 299 -16.46 24.46 6.89
CA ARG A 299 -17.20 23.88 8.03
C ARG A 299 -16.52 22.62 8.55
N LEU A 300 -16.26 21.65 7.67
CA LEU A 300 -15.68 20.37 8.07
C LEU A 300 -14.27 20.52 8.65
N SER A 301 -13.44 21.39 8.06
CA SER A 301 -12.10 21.69 8.56
C SER A 301 -12.15 22.38 9.93
N GLN A 302 -13.04 23.35 10.13
CA GLN A 302 -13.19 24.04 11.41
C GLN A 302 -13.60 23.07 12.53
N GLU A 303 -14.57 22.21 12.28
CA GLU A 303 -15.04 21.18 13.23
C GLU A 303 -13.94 20.18 13.65
N LYS A 304 -12.91 19.98 12.81
CA LYS A 304 -11.76 19.10 13.08
C LYS A 304 -10.46 19.86 13.38
N HIS A 305 -10.50 21.18 13.51
CA HIS A 305 -9.32 22.04 13.70
C HIS A 305 -8.24 21.84 12.62
N LEU A 306 -8.64 21.80 11.36
CA LEU A 306 -7.77 21.65 10.20
C LEU A 306 -7.69 22.95 9.39
N ASP A 307 -6.59 23.14 8.66
CA ASP A 307 -6.46 24.16 7.64
C ASP A 307 -7.33 23.77 6.41
N PRO A 308 -8.30 24.58 5.97
CA PRO A 308 -9.14 24.26 4.81
C PRO A 308 -8.38 24.22 3.49
N ALA A 309 -7.19 24.84 3.38
CA ALA A 309 -6.39 24.84 2.15
C ALA A 309 -5.53 23.57 2.00
N THR A 310 -5.10 22.97 3.10
CA THR A 310 -4.16 21.83 3.08
C THR A 310 -4.73 20.56 3.70
N GLY A 311 -5.78 20.68 4.52
CA GLY A 311 -6.31 19.61 5.37
C GLY A 311 -5.43 19.25 6.56
N LEU A 312 -4.29 19.94 6.75
CA LEU A 312 -3.36 19.65 7.85
C LEU A 312 -3.93 20.17 9.19
N PRO A 313 -3.62 19.52 10.32
CA PRO A 313 -3.99 20.02 11.64
C PRO A 313 -3.41 21.42 11.89
N LEU A 314 -4.25 22.35 12.37
CA LEU A 314 -3.78 23.63 12.85
C LEU A 314 -3.03 23.43 14.17
N ALA A 315 -1.95 24.18 14.37
CA ALA A 315 -1.29 24.21 15.68
C ALA A 315 -2.33 24.58 16.75
N LYS A 316 -2.34 23.86 17.86
CA LYS A 316 -3.19 24.25 19.00
C LYS A 316 -2.83 25.69 19.36
N PRO A 317 -3.82 26.57 19.61
CA PRO A 317 -3.52 27.80 20.30
C PRO A 317 -2.93 27.37 21.64
N ASP A 318 -1.66 27.65 21.86
CA ASP A 318 -1.07 27.51 23.18
C ASP A 318 -2.00 28.22 24.16
N HIS A 319 -2.44 27.52 25.20
CA HIS A 319 -2.95 28.20 26.37
C HIS A 319 -1.83 29.14 26.80
N VAL A 320 -2.01 30.44 26.54
CA VAL A 320 -1.22 31.50 27.14
C VAL A 320 -1.49 31.41 28.64
N SER A 321 -0.78 30.51 29.31
CA SER A 321 -0.59 30.59 30.74
C SER A 321 0.25 31.83 30.98
N GLN A 322 -0.38 32.80 31.59
CA GLN A 322 0.27 34.01 32.07
C GLN A 322 1.44 33.61 32.96
N THR A 323 2.55 34.32 32.76
CA THR A 323 3.70 34.44 33.66
C THR A 323 4.46 33.16 33.98
N GLU A 324 5.47 32.87 33.16
CA GLU A 324 6.79 32.50 33.66
C GLU A 324 7.85 33.09 32.72
N ILE A 325 8.77 33.88 33.28
CA ILE A 325 9.87 34.50 32.56
C ILE A 325 10.81 33.36 32.16
N ALA A 326 10.71 32.92 30.90
CA ALA A 326 11.70 32.03 30.31
C ALA A 326 13.03 32.80 30.14
N PRO A 327 14.20 32.17 30.37
CA PRO A 327 15.48 32.80 30.10
C PRO A 327 15.60 33.09 28.60
N PRO A 328 16.44 34.08 28.19
CA PRO A 328 16.49 34.54 26.82
C PRO A 328 16.81 33.39 25.87
N ALA A 329 15.96 33.21 24.85
CA ALA A 329 16.15 32.26 23.78
C ALA A 329 17.56 32.43 23.19
N ALA A 330 18.35 31.36 23.21
CA ALA A 330 19.60 31.32 22.49
C ALA A 330 19.30 31.61 21.01
N THR A 331 19.88 32.67 20.48
CA THR A 331 19.72 33.08 19.08
C THR A 331 20.17 31.92 18.19
N ARG A 332 19.23 31.26 17.52
CA ARG A 332 19.53 30.15 16.59
C ARG A 332 20.40 30.66 15.45
N LEU A 333 21.33 29.83 14.99
CA LEU A 333 22.14 30.17 13.81
C LEU A 333 21.28 30.25 12.55
N PRO A 334 21.51 31.21 11.63
CA PRO A 334 20.72 31.35 10.40
C PRO A 334 20.75 30.09 9.53
N ILE A 335 19.62 29.75 8.89
CA ILE A 335 19.60 28.75 7.80
C ILE A 335 20.58 29.21 6.71
N GLY A 336 21.36 28.28 6.18
CA GLY A 336 22.48 28.56 5.28
C GLY A 336 23.83 28.71 5.99
N THR A 337 23.88 28.64 7.33
CA THR A 337 25.16 28.59 8.07
C THR A 337 26.00 27.41 7.57
N ILE A 338 27.29 27.66 7.42
CA ILE A 338 28.26 26.70 6.88
C ILE A 338 29.18 26.22 8.01
N ALA A 339 29.48 24.92 8.02
CA ALA A 339 30.46 24.27 8.88
C ALA A 339 31.28 23.23 8.09
N GLN A 340 32.48 22.91 8.52
CA GLN A 340 33.39 21.98 7.83
C GLN A 340 33.44 20.61 8.50
N THR A 341 33.75 19.57 7.73
CA THR A 341 34.11 18.26 8.30
C THR A 341 35.20 18.41 9.37
N GLY A 342 35.00 17.75 10.52
CA GLY A 342 35.89 17.80 11.69
C GLY A 342 35.53 18.91 12.69
N GLU A 343 34.64 19.84 12.33
CA GLU A 343 34.14 20.85 13.27
C GLU A 343 33.00 20.30 14.12
N SER A 344 32.87 20.82 15.34
CA SER A 344 31.73 20.55 16.20
C SER A 344 30.49 21.24 15.63
N CYS A 345 29.41 20.49 15.41
CA CYS A 345 28.18 20.96 14.79
C CYS A 345 27.60 22.15 15.59
N PRO A 346 27.52 23.35 15.01
CA PRO A 346 27.28 24.56 15.76
C PRO A 346 25.79 24.76 16.10
N GLU A 347 24.89 24.08 15.38
CA GLU A 347 23.44 24.13 15.58
C GLU A 347 22.80 22.79 15.27
N ARG A 348 21.86 22.38 16.13
CA ARG A 348 21.08 21.17 15.89
C ARG A 348 20.18 21.37 14.67
N GLY A 349 20.28 20.49 13.69
CA GLY A 349 19.50 20.63 12.47
C GLY A 349 19.80 19.58 11.41
N VAL A 350 19.13 19.72 10.28
CA VAL A 350 19.46 19.01 9.05
C VAL A 350 20.53 19.81 8.33
N TRP A 351 21.63 19.14 7.99
CA TRP A 351 22.76 19.72 7.28
C TRP A 351 22.95 19.02 5.94
N ARG A 352 23.10 19.81 4.87
CA ARG A 352 23.36 19.34 3.52
C ARG A 352 24.83 19.51 3.15
N ALA A 353 25.48 18.45 2.69
CA ALA A 353 26.84 18.48 2.19
C ALA A 353 26.92 19.03 0.76
N THR A 354 27.86 19.94 0.54
CA THR A 354 28.18 20.47 -0.79
C THR A 354 29.17 19.54 -1.49
N LEU A 355 28.73 18.88 -2.56
CA LEU A 355 29.56 17.94 -3.34
C LEU A 355 30.17 18.59 -4.58
N SER A 356 31.41 18.23 -4.90
CA SER A 356 32.07 18.65 -6.15
C SER A 356 31.44 17.98 -7.39
N LYS A 357 31.51 18.65 -8.54
CA LYS A 357 30.93 18.16 -9.81
C LYS A 357 31.38 16.72 -10.13
N GLY A 358 30.40 15.83 -10.32
CA GLY A 358 30.63 14.41 -10.66
C GLY A 358 30.80 13.47 -9.46
N MET A 359 30.60 13.95 -8.23
CA MET A 359 30.48 13.13 -7.02
C MET A 359 29.00 12.89 -6.69
N VAL A 360 28.68 11.70 -6.19
CA VAL A 360 27.33 11.33 -5.73
C VAL A 360 27.44 10.76 -4.32
N ALA A 361 26.58 11.19 -3.41
CA ALA A 361 26.40 10.62 -2.07
C ALA A 361 25.03 11.06 -1.52
N ASP A 362 24.53 10.35 -0.52
CA ASP A 362 23.49 10.90 0.36
C ASP A 362 24.04 12.19 0.96
N ALA A 363 23.33 13.30 0.74
CA ALA A 363 23.85 14.64 0.97
C ALA A 363 23.23 15.32 2.19
N GLU A 364 22.20 14.76 2.84
CA GLU A 364 21.53 15.39 4.00
C GLU A 364 21.55 14.51 5.23
N TYR A 365 21.97 15.07 6.36
CA TYR A 365 22.09 14.34 7.62
C TYR A 365 21.62 15.21 8.78
N GLN A 366 21.09 14.55 9.81
CA GLN A 366 20.69 15.20 11.05
C GLN A 366 21.84 15.20 12.04
N PHE A 367 22.23 16.37 12.52
CA PHE A 367 23.29 16.48 13.54
C PHE A 367 22.74 17.12 14.81
N PRO A 368 22.98 16.50 15.98
CA PRO A 368 22.89 17.19 17.26
C PRO A 368 23.95 18.29 17.35
N LYS A 369 23.63 19.38 18.05
CA LYS A 369 24.62 20.41 18.38
C LYS A 369 25.76 19.78 19.20
N GLY A 370 27.00 20.11 18.85
CA GLY A 370 28.20 19.63 19.53
C GLY A 370 28.88 18.41 18.90
N VAL A 371 28.21 17.68 18.01
CA VAL A 371 28.77 16.47 17.37
C VAL A 371 29.75 16.83 16.26
N GLU A 372 30.88 16.14 16.18
CA GLU A 372 31.85 16.32 15.10
C GLU A 372 31.26 15.95 13.74
N LEU A 373 31.32 16.88 12.78
CA LEU A 373 30.77 16.71 11.45
C LEU A 373 31.62 15.73 10.63
N PRO A 374 31.03 14.65 10.07
CA PRO A 374 31.80 13.58 9.47
C PRO A 374 32.35 13.95 8.07
N SER A 375 33.31 13.16 7.61
CA SER A 375 33.65 13.06 6.19
C SER A 375 32.61 12.20 5.47
N LEU A 376 32.37 12.44 4.18
CA LEU A 376 31.44 11.63 3.39
C LEU A 376 32.17 10.68 2.46
N THR A 377 31.68 9.44 2.38
CA THR A 377 32.06 8.51 1.32
C THR A 377 31.26 8.86 0.07
N VAL A 378 31.95 9.42 -0.93
CA VAL A 378 31.38 9.80 -2.22
C VAL A 378 31.72 8.78 -3.30
N TYR A 379 30.79 8.63 -4.22
CA TYR A 379 30.91 7.79 -5.41
C TYR A 379 31.30 8.64 -6.61
N ARG A 380 32.30 8.20 -7.37
CA ARG A 380 32.71 8.81 -8.64
C ARG A 380 32.45 7.84 -9.80
N PRO A 381 31.23 7.83 -10.37
CA PRO A 381 30.91 6.97 -11.49
C PRO A 381 31.86 7.24 -12.66
N ARG A 382 32.20 6.19 -13.41
CA ARG A 382 32.98 6.29 -14.65
C ARG A 382 32.04 6.77 -15.76
N ALA A 383 32.62 7.32 -16.83
CA ALA A 383 31.84 7.79 -17.98
C ALA A 383 31.00 6.68 -18.65
N PHE A 384 31.41 5.42 -18.49
CA PHE A 384 30.68 4.25 -18.97
C PHE A 384 30.27 3.37 -17.78
N ALA A 385 28.97 3.26 -17.52
CA ALA A 385 28.41 2.55 -16.35
C ALA A 385 28.84 1.07 -16.27
N TRP A 386 28.99 0.38 -17.40
CA TRP A 386 29.41 -1.03 -17.43
C TRP A 386 30.80 -1.29 -16.82
N LEU A 387 31.67 -0.27 -16.77
CA LEU A 387 32.96 -0.38 -16.09
C LEU A 387 32.81 -0.39 -14.58
N ASP A 388 31.82 0.32 -14.03
CA ASP A 388 31.53 0.31 -12.60
C ASP A 388 30.86 -1.02 -12.18
N ASP A 389 30.05 -1.63 -13.04
CA ASP A 389 29.49 -2.98 -12.82
C ASP A 389 30.56 -4.07 -12.75
N ARG A 390 31.65 -3.93 -13.53
CA ARG A 390 32.75 -4.90 -13.56
C ARG A 390 33.84 -4.66 -12.52
N LEU A 391 34.17 -3.40 -12.23
CA LEU A 391 35.32 -3.03 -11.40
C LEU A 391 34.93 -2.49 -10.03
N GLY A 392 33.63 -2.37 -9.75
CA GLY A 392 33.11 -1.66 -8.60
C GLY A 392 33.20 -0.14 -8.78
N VAL A 393 32.23 0.57 -8.20
CA VAL A 393 32.20 2.04 -8.18
C VAL A 393 33.39 2.57 -7.37
N ARG A 394 34.07 3.59 -7.89
CA ARG A 394 35.14 4.26 -7.15
C ARG A 394 34.56 5.00 -5.95
N LYS A 395 34.94 4.54 -4.75
CA LYS A 395 34.58 5.18 -3.47
C LYS A 395 35.78 6.00 -2.98
N GLN A 396 35.51 7.20 -2.50
CA GLN A 396 36.50 8.04 -1.84
C GLN A 396 35.87 8.69 -0.63
N THR A 397 36.57 8.73 0.50
CA THR A 397 36.17 9.56 1.64
C THR A 397 36.72 10.97 1.44
N VAL A 398 35.85 11.96 1.44
CA VAL A 398 36.22 13.38 1.25
C VAL A 398 35.69 14.22 2.39
N ALA A 399 36.46 15.24 2.78
CA ALA A 399 35.96 16.33 3.60
C ALA A 399 34.97 17.16 2.77
N VAL A 400 33.86 17.55 3.38
CA VAL A 400 32.79 18.30 2.73
C VAL A 400 32.43 19.53 3.54
N GLU A 401 31.87 20.52 2.85
CA GLU A 401 31.23 21.66 3.49
C GLU A 401 29.78 21.28 3.81
N TRP A 402 29.37 21.48 5.05
CA TRP A 402 28.02 21.26 5.55
C TRP A 402 27.26 22.58 5.63
N ARG A 403 26.03 22.59 5.13
CA ARG A 403 25.13 23.75 5.18
C ARG A 403 23.85 23.44 5.94
N LEU A 404 23.52 24.23 6.97
CA LEU A 404 22.28 24.11 7.71
C LEU A 404 21.09 24.41 6.79
N VAL A 405 20.17 23.45 6.62
CA VAL A 405 18.97 23.61 5.76
C VAL A 405 17.67 23.70 6.56
N SER A 406 17.60 23.11 7.76
CA SER A 406 16.44 23.23 8.65
C SER A 406 16.81 22.92 10.10
N TYR A 407 15.99 23.41 11.05
CA TYR A 407 16.14 23.11 12.47
C TYR A 407 15.40 21.83 12.84
N ILE A 408 15.90 21.12 13.86
CA ILE A 408 15.20 20.00 14.48
C ILE A 408 14.80 20.47 15.87
N ASN A 409 13.49 20.48 16.17
CA ASN A 409 13.01 20.88 17.49
C ASN A 409 13.46 19.87 18.56
N GLU A 410 13.70 20.37 19.78
CA GLU A 410 13.80 19.50 20.95
C GLU A 410 12.42 18.89 21.23
N ALA A 411 12.40 17.59 21.49
CA ALA A 411 11.21 16.88 21.95
C ALA A 411 11.07 17.06 23.46
#